data_AF-A0AAV8VQM5-F1
#
_entry.id   AF-A0AAV8VQM5-F1
#
_cell.length_a   1.000
_cell.length_b   1.000
_cell.length_c   1.000
_cell.angle_alpha   90.00
_cell.angle_beta   90.00
_cell.angle_gamma   90.00
#
_symmetry.space_group_name_H-M   'P 1'
#
loop_
_entity.id
_entity.type
_entity.pdbx_description
1 polymer ?
#
loop_
_entity_poly.entity_id
_entity_poly.type
_entity_poly.pdbx_seq_one_letter_code
_entity_poly.pdbx_strand_id
1 'polypeptide(L)'
;MPKKRTSMHLVRTFCPAENGMKNWFANVLVHHPYIILSAVAVFSGTCILIPFTLQSMKFPNFQDPEMGFSTRGTTISNRLTAWENLVNSKSVVNMSYSGLTTNPKEYFENQNRSYSSLRSLPSLRLSHRSSKKKIKTKKSKSVPVYGNVYLNDTRNGTETNKDAARWYAIKMLTPSSTEKIFEKSTDTFFCGNPDEKYAHLVVTSSSKTDLFTMSNILAMCRLEYEFSHLKYYEDLCIQSTKYNKCCKPWSLPNYIAMLNNRSSCLAIMEEDVIVTKNILVKCSQFFHNSKVSQDCLKTNSYCGLPIECIRHDTVFDILNFVTSTSFLPPNGTADGTILMETMIFLPLACSSAILPYYHELTKLNLEYGGVRVVAMDFGIKSTLFDEYLIQDAWLMCAGATFVLVPMMRLYSAKYGIFKNKTREVLYSK
;
A
#
# COMPACT_ATOMS: atom_id res chain seq x y z
N MET A 1 85.37 -39.37 46.66
CA MET A 1 84.81 -40.36 45.71
C MET A 1 83.75 -41.18 46.45
N PRO A 2 82.49 -41.32 45.97
CA PRO A 2 81.58 -40.29 45.48
C PRO A 2 80.33 -40.12 46.39
N LYS A 3 79.86 -38.88 46.49
CA LYS A 3 78.58 -38.45 47.08
C LYS A 3 77.44 -38.95 46.17
N LYS A 4 76.55 -39.82 46.69
CA LYS A 4 75.32 -40.22 45.99
C LYS A 4 74.39 -39.01 45.89
N ARG A 5 74.18 -38.57 44.66
CA ARG A 5 73.32 -37.46 44.26
C ARG A 5 71.86 -37.90 44.42
N THR A 6 71.14 -37.28 45.34
CA THR A 6 69.68 -37.33 45.43
C THR A 6 69.08 -36.81 44.13
N SER A 7 68.40 -37.67 43.38
CA SER A 7 67.61 -37.27 42.22
C SER A 7 66.27 -36.75 42.71
N MET A 8 66.06 -35.46 42.51
CA MET A 8 64.84 -34.72 42.78
C MET A 8 63.78 -35.18 41.77
N HIS A 9 62.73 -35.84 42.26
CA HIS A 9 61.55 -36.13 41.45
C HIS A 9 60.90 -34.80 41.05
N LEU A 10 61.16 -34.34 39.82
CA LEU A 10 60.38 -33.28 39.19
C LEU A 10 59.01 -33.88 38.86
N VAL A 11 58.06 -33.68 39.76
CA VAL A 11 56.64 -33.94 39.52
C VAL A 11 56.22 -33.08 38.34
N ARG A 12 56.11 -33.69 37.15
CA ARG A 12 55.33 -33.11 36.06
C ARG A 12 53.88 -33.09 36.54
N THR A 13 53.46 -31.97 37.10
CA THR A 13 52.04 -31.65 37.26
C THR A 13 51.45 -31.53 35.86
N PHE A 14 50.87 -32.62 35.40
CA PHE A 14 50.05 -32.70 34.20
C PHE A 14 48.76 -31.93 34.50
N CYS A 15 48.68 -30.66 34.10
CA CYS A 15 47.40 -29.95 34.07
C CYS A 15 46.56 -30.48 32.89
N PRO A 16 45.27 -30.79 33.11
CA PRO A 16 44.45 -31.54 32.16
C PRO A 16 43.93 -30.64 31.02
N ALA A 17 44.11 -31.12 29.79
CA ALA A 17 43.33 -30.96 28.54
C ALA A 17 42.80 -29.58 28.06
N GLU A 18 42.54 -28.58 28.90
CA GLU A 18 41.92 -27.31 28.49
C GLU A 18 42.91 -26.37 27.78
N ASN A 19 44.21 -26.50 28.10
CA ASN A 19 45.28 -25.68 27.54
C ASN A 19 45.78 -26.17 26.17
N GLY A 20 45.57 -27.45 25.84
CA GLY A 20 46.04 -28.03 24.58
C GLY A 20 45.31 -27.45 23.36
N MET A 21 43.99 -27.32 23.44
CA MET A 21 43.16 -26.77 22.37
C MET A 21 43.36 -25.26 22.19
N LYS A 22 43.50 -24.52 23.29
CA LYS A 22 43.81 -23.07 23.26
C LYS A 22 45.20 -22.80 22.68
N ASN A 23 46.20 -23.61 23.06
CA ASN A 23 47.56 -23.51 22.51
C ASN A 23 47.61 -23.90 21.03
N TRP A 24 46.87 -24.92 20.60
CA TRP A 24 46.76 -25.30 19.19
C TRP A 24 46.12 -24.19 18.36
N PHE A 25 44.99 -23.63 18.83
CA PHE A 25 44.30 -22.52 18.15
C PHE A 25 45.20 -21.28 18.01
N ALA A 26 45.89 -20.90 19.09
CA ALA A 26 46.85 -19.78 19.06
C ALA A 26 48.01 -20.05 18.08
N ASN A 27 48.50 -21.28 18.01
CA ASN A 27 49.59 -21.65 17.11
C ASN A 27 49.17 -21.55 15.63
N VAL A 28 47.97 -22.01 15.29
CA VAL A 28 47.38 -21.92 13.93
C VAL A 28 47.14 -20.45 13.54
N LEU A 29 46.67 -19.62 14.47
CA LEU A 29 46.41 -18.19 14.23
C LEU A 29 47.69 -17.39 13.92
N VAL A 30 48.82 -17.75 14.53
CA VAL A 30 50.11 -17.07 14.32
C VAL A 30 50.81 -17.56 13.04
N HIS A 31 50.81 -18.87 12.77
CA HIS A 31 51.61 -19.45 11.68
C HIS A 31 50.88 -19.45 10.33
N HIS A 32 49.55 -19.45 10.32
CA HIS A 32 48.75 -19.55 9.10
C HIS A 32 47.64 -18.49 8.97
N PRO A 33 47.91 -17.19 9.19
CA PRO A 33 46.88 -16.14 9.19
C PRO A 33 46.17 -15.99 7.83
N TYR A 34 46.88 -16.11 6.72
CA TYR A 34 46.28 -15.98 5.38
C TYR A 34 45.34 -17.14 5.02
N ILE A 35 45.60 -18.35 5.52
CA ILE A 35 44.74 -19.53 5.30
C ILE A 35 43.41 -19.33 6.04
N ILE A 36 43.46 -18.79 7.26
CA ILE A 36 42.26 -18.49 8.04
C ILE A 36 41.47 -17.37 7.37
N LEU A 37 42.14 -16.27 6.96
CA LEU A 37 41.47 -15.15 6.27
C LEU A 37 40.82 -15.59 4.96
N SER A 38 41.49 -16.43 4.16
CA SER A 38 40.91 -16.94 2.91
C SER A 38 39.73 -17.87 3.17
N ALA A 39 39.83 -18.78 4.16
CA ALA A 39 38.73 -19.66 4.54
C ALA A 39 37.50 -18.87 4.99
N VAL A 40 37.69 -17.84 5.83
CA VAL A 40 36.61 -16.96 6.29
C VAL A 40 36.02 -16.15 5.13
N ALA A 41 36.86 -15.59 4.27
CA ALA A 41 36.40 -14.81 3.11
C ALA A 41 35.60 -15.67 2.13
N VAL A 42 36.04 -16.89 1.84
CA VAL A 42 35.32 -17.84 0.99
C VAL A 42 34.00 -18.23 1.64
N PHE A 43 34.00 -18.60 2.92
CA PHE A 43 32.76 -18.96 3.63
C PHE A 43 31.76 -17.79 3.65
N SER A 44 32.19 -16.60 4.06
CA SER A 44 31.36 -15.38 4.05
C SER A 44 30.86 -15.04 2.65
N GLY A 45 31.72 -15.12 1.64
CA GLY A 45 31.37 -14.84 0.25
C GLY A 45 30.32 -15.81 -0.26
N THR A 46 30.46 -17.11 0.03
CA THR A 46 29.46 -18.11 -0.33
C THR A 46 28.12 -17.87 0.38
N CYS A 47 28.13 -17.53 1.67
CA CYS A 47 26.92 -17.21 2.42
C CYS A 47 26.17 -15.98 1.88
N ILE A 48 26.87 -15.01 1.27
CA ILE A 48 26.25 -13.86 0.61
C ILE A 48 25.75 -14.28 -0.78
N LEU A 49 26.57 -14.93 -1.59
CA LEU A 49 26.24 -15.28 -2.98
C LEU A 49 25.07 -16.26 -3.08
N ILE A 50 24.93 -17.21 -2.15
CA ILE A 50 23.86 -18.22 -2.20
C ILE A 50 22.46 -17.56 -2.21
N PRO A 51 22.09 -16.67 -1.26
CA PRO A 51 20.83 -15.92 -1.32
C PRO A 51 20.61 -15.12 -2.61
N PHE A 52 21.65 -14.49 -3.16
CA PHE A 52 21.50 -13.68 -4.38
C PHE A 52 21.37 -14.52 -5.67
N THR A 53 21.96 -15.72 -5.70
CA THR A 53 21.98 -16.59 -6.89
C THR A 53 20.79 -17.55 -6.94
N LEU A 54 20.21 -17.90 -5.78
CA LEU A 54 18.99 -18.68 -5.72
C LEU A 54 17.82 -17.82 -6.18
N GLN A 55 17.37 -18.04 -7.41
CA GLN A 55 16.18 -17.38 -7.98
C GLN A 55 14.88 -17.63 -7.18
N SER A 56 14.90 -18.58 -6.24
CA SER A 56 13.84 -18.81 -5.26
C SER A 56 13.76 -17.73 -4.17
N MET A 57 14.87 -17.04 -3.89
CA MET A 57 14.93 -15.90 -2.97
C MET A 57 14.63 -14.63 -3.76
N LYS A 58 13.35 -14.26 -3.82
CA LYS A 58 12.99 -12.92 -4.26
C LYS A 58 13.52 -11.90 -3.25
N PHE A 59 13.92 -10.73 -3.74
CA PHE A 59 14.17 -9.60 -2.86
C PHE A 59 12.94 -9.37 -1.96
N PRO A 60 13.16 -9.12 -0.66
CA PRO A 60 12.07 -8.83 0.25
C PRO A 60 11.32 -7.60 -0.28
N ASN A 61 9.98 -7.71 -0.32
CA ASN A 61 9.11 -6.65 -0.77
C ASN A 61 8.47 -5.99 0.47
N PHE A 62 8.57 -4.66 0.57
CA PHE A 62 8.07 -3.87 1.70
C PHE A 62 6.82 -3.05 1.36
N GLN A 63 6.21 -3.31 0.20
CA GLN A 63 4.99 -2.65 -0.30
C GLN A 63 3.82 -2.59 0.69
N ASP A 64 3.80 -3.41 1.73
CA ASP A 64 2.83 -3.29 2.80
C ASP A 64 3.59 -3.23 4.15
N PRO A 65 3.71 -2.04 4.75
CA PRO A 65 4.43 -1.86 6.01
C PRO A 65 3.69 -2.50 7.19
N GLU A 66 2.41 -2.87 7.05
CA GLU A 66 1.60 -3.52 8.08
C GLU A 66 1.64 -5.05 8.00
N MET A 67 2.45 -5.58 7.08
CA MET A 67 2.73 -7.01 7.00
C MET A 67 3.37 -7.52 8.29
N GLY A 68 2.73 -8.52 8.90
CA GLY A 68 3.25 -9.21 10.09
C GLY A 68 2.70 -8.70 11.43
N PHE A 69 1.83 -7.69 11.45
CA PHE A 69 1.19 -7.18 12.67
C PHE A 69 0.03 -8.07 13.19
N SER A 70 -0.11 -9.30 12.70
CA SER A 70 -1.09 -10.26 13.21
C SER A 70 -0.58 -11.01 14.44
N THR A 71 -1.40 -11.10 15.49
CA THR A 71 -1.07 -11.81 16.74
C THR A 71 -1.24 -13.33 16.59
N ARG A 72 -0.36 -13.95 15.80
CA ARG A 72 -0.41 -15.39 15.48
C ARG A 72 -0.38 -16.25 16.74
N GLY A 73 -1.11 -17.37 16.72
CA GLY A 73 -1.15 -18.36 17.81
C GLY A 73 -2.11 -18.02 18.96
N THR A 74 -2.75 -16.85 18.93
CA THR A 74 -3.84 -16.52 19.86
C THR A 74 -5.16 -17.19 19.46
N THR A 75 -6.06 -17.40 20.42
CA THR A 75 -7.40 -17.94 20.14
C THR A 75 -8.19 -17.04 19.17
N ILE A 76 -8.01 -15.72 19.29
CA ILE A 76 -8.62 -14.72 18.40
C ILE A 76 -8.04 -14.82 16.99
N SER A 77 -6.70 -14.86 16.84
CA SER A 77 -6.06 -15.01 15.53
C SER A 77 -6.47 -16.31 14.85
N ASN A 78 -6.52 -17.44 15.56
CA ASN A 78 -6.95 -18.71 14.98
C ASN A 78 -8.38 -18.64 14.45
N ARG A 79 -9.29 -17.96 15.18
CA ARG A 79 -10.68 -17.73 14.74
C ARG A 79 -10.75 -16.82 13.53
N LEU A 80 -9.99 -15.72 13.52
CA LEU A 80 -9.94 -14.78 12.39
C LEU A 80 -9.37 -15.43 11.14
N THR A 81 -8.27 -16.18 11.25
CA THR A 81 -7.67 -16.90 10.12
C THR A 81 -8.61 -17.98 9.59
N ALA A 82 -9.29 -18.74 10.46
CA ALA A 82 -10.29 -19.71 10.01
C ALA A 82 -11.46 -19.04 9.28
N TRP A 83 -11.91 -17.88 9.78
CA TRP A 83 -12.97 -17.09 9.14
C TRP A 83 -12.54 -16.53 7.78
N GLU A 84 -11.34 -15.95 7.69
CA GLU A 84 -10.78 -15.42 6.44
C GLU A 84 -10.61 -16.53 5.39
N ASN A 85 -10.10 -17.69 5.79
CA ASN A 85 -10.03 -18.87 4.93
C ASN A 85 -11.42 -19.30 4.42
N LEU A 86 -12.44 -19.24 5.28
CA LEU A 86 -13.81 -19.53 4.90
C LEU A 86 -14.36 -18.51 3.88
N VAL A 87 -14.16 -17.22 4.09
CA VAL A 87 -14.57 -16.17 3.14
C VAL A 87 -13.85 -16.33 1.80
N ASN A 88 -12.53 -16.57 1.83
CA ASN A 88 -11.72 -16.78 0.63
C ASN A 88 -12.13 -18.04 -0.14
N SER A 89 -12.55 -19.11 0.56
CA SER A 89 -13.06 -20.33 -0.07
C SER A 89 -14.42 -20.17 -0.75
N LYS A 90 -15.23 -19.19 -0.31
CA LYS A 90 -16.53 -18.85 -0.91
C LYS A 90 -16.42 -17.95 -2.15
N SER A 91 -15.25 -17.37 -2.42
CA SER A 91 -15.06 -16.56 -3.62
C SER A 91 -15.31 -17.39 -4.88
N VAL A 92 -15.97 -16.79 -5.87
CA VAL A 92 -16.44 -17.43 -7.10
C VAL A 92 -15.34 -18.22 -7.83
N VAL A 93 -14.07 -17.83 -7.66
CA VAL A 93 -12.89 -18.51 -8.22
C VAL A 93 -12.60 -19.87 -7.56
N ASN A 94 -12.87 -20.01 -6.26
CA ASN A 94 -12.58 -21.22 -5.47
C ASN A 94 -13.81 -22.14 -5.33
N MET A 95 -14.98 -21.64 -5.73
CA MET A 95 -16.27 -22.33 -5.66
C MET A 95 -16.32 -23.63 -6.50
N SER A 96 -15.51 -23.70 -7.57
CA SER A 96 -15.36 -24.89 -8.42
C SER A 96 -14.64 -26.06 -7.75
N TYR A 97 -13.87 -25.80 -6.68
CA TYR A 97 -13.06 -26.81 -5.98
C TYR A 97 -13.52 -27.09 -4.55
N SER A 98 -14.10 -26.10 -3.85
CA SER A 98 -14.33 -26.21 -2.40
C SER A 98 -15.71 -26.73 -2.00
N GLY A 99 -16.67 -26.87 -2.94
CA GLY A 99 -18.03 -27.36 -2.65
C GLY A 99 -18.86 -26.49 -1.69
N LEU A 100 -18.32 -25.35 -1.24
CA LEU A 100 -18.97 -24.36 -0.40
C LEU A 100 -19.72 -23.38 -1.30
N THR A 101 -21.03 -23.27 -1.12
CA THR A 101 -21.86 -22.28 -1.79
C THR A 101 -22.64 -21.45 -0.76
N THR A 102 -22.85 -20.18 -1.05
CA THR A 102 -23.80 -19.34 -0.32
C THR A 102 -25.24 -19.58 -0.81
N ASN A 103 -25.40 -19.93 -2.08
CA ASN A 103 -26.69 -20.16 -2.72
C ASN A 103 -26.79 -21.62 -3.20
N PRO A 104 -27.72 -22.41 -2.65
CA PRO A 104 -27.90 -23.81 -3.04
C PRO A 104 -28.15 -24.00 -4.54
N LYS A 105 -28.81 -23.04 -5.22
CA LYS A 105 -29.08 -23.13 -6.67
C LYS A 105 -27.81 -23.14 -7.50
N GLU A 106 -26.82 -22.32 -7.15
CA GLU A 106 -25.54 -22.23 -7.86
C GLU A 106 -24.73 -23.53 -7.78
N TYR A 107 -24.88 -24.27 -6.67
CA TYR A 107 -24.25 -25.59 -6.53
C TYR A 107 -24.80 -26.61 -7.53
N PHE A 108 -26.13 -26.65 -7.68
CA PHE A 108 -26.78 -27.56 -8.64
C PHE A 108 -26.49 -27.17 -10.10
N GLU A 109 -26.41 -25.88 -10.41
CA GLU A 109 -26.04 -25.41 -11.75
C GLU A 109 -24.59 -25.78 -12.13
N ASN A 110 -23.65 -25.63 -11.19
CA ASN A 110 -22.25 -26.01 -11.42
C ASN A 110 -22.06 -27.53 -11.57
N GLN A 111 -22.77 -28.35 -10.79
CA GLN A 111 -22.78 -29.80 -11.01
C GLN A 111 -23.25 -30.14 -12.43
N ASN A 112 -24.35 -29.55 -12.88
CA ASN A 112 -24.89 -29.80 -14.23
C ASN A 112 -23.95 -29.34 -15.36
N ARG A 113 -23.17 -28.28 -15.15
CA ARG A 113 -22.08 -27.86 -16.07
C ARG A 113 -20.94 -28.89 -16.12
N SER A 114 -20.50 -29.45 -14.99
CA SER A 114 -19.47 -30.50 -14.97
C SER A 114 -19.95 -31.82 -15.62
N TYR A 115 -21.22 -32.18 -15.47
CA TYR A 115 -21.79 -33.36 -16.12
C TYR A 115 -22.01 -33.17 -17.64
N SER A 116 -22.27 -31.96 -18.12
CA SER A 116 -22.42 -31.68 -19.56
C SER A 116 -21.08 -31.62 -20.31
N SER A 117 -19.98 -31.18 -19.69
CA SER A 117 -18.64 -31.21 -20.28
C SER A 117 -18.04 -32.61 -20.46
N LEU A 118 -18.52 -33.61 -19.71
CA LEU A 118 -18.12 -35.03 -19.86
C LEU A 118 -18.85 -35.75 -21.00
N ARG A 119 -19.90 -35.14 -21.58
CA ARG A 119 -20.64 -35.69 -22.74
C ARG A 119 -20.08 -35.23 -24.09
N SER A 120 -19.14 -34.27 -24.10
CA SER A 120 -18.58 -33.69 -25.34
C SER A 120 -17.15 -34.16 -25.67
N LEU A 121 -16.74 -35.35 -25.24
CA LEU A 121 -15.57 -36.01 -25.83
C LEU A 121 -16.03 -36.85 -27.04
N PRO A 122 -15.54 -36.58 -28.27
CA PRO A 122 -15.86 -37.40 -29.42
C PRO A 122 -15.25 -38.80 -29.25
N SER A 123 -16.00 -39.80 -29.67
CA SER A 123 -15.59 -41.20 -29.71
C SER A 123 -14.34 -41.36 -30.59
N LEU A 124 -13.17 -41.43 -29.97
CA LEU A 124 -11.97 -41.95 -30.64
C LEU A 124 -12.20 -43.45 -30.90
N ARG A 125 -12.57 -43.76 -32.15
CA ARG A 125 -12.58 -45.12 -32.71
C ARG A 125 -11.18 -45.71 -32.58
N LEU A 126 -10.99 -46.58 -31.59
CA LEU A 126 -9.84 -47.48 -31.53
C LEU A 126 -10.10 -48.68 -32.45
N SER A 127 -9.47 -48.64 -33.62
CA SER A 127 -9.28 -49.79 -34.50
C SER A 127 -8.34 -50.80 -33.83
N HIS A 128 -8.76 -52.07 -33.82
CA HIS A 128 -8.00 -53.31 -33.59
C HIS A 128 -6.91 -53.34 -32.49
N ARG A 129 -7.11 -54.17 -31.46
CA ARG A 129 -6.57 -55.56 -31.40
C ARG A 129 -7.11 -56.29 -30.18
N SER A 130 -7.48 -57.55 -30.37
CA SER A 130 -7.97 -58.47 -29.36
C SER A 130 -6.93 -58.75 -28.27
N SER A 131 -7.34 -58.72 -27.00
CA SER A 131 -7.01 -59.79 -26.06
C SER A 131 -7.91 -59.74 -24.82
N LYS A 132 -8.67 -60.81 -24.62
CA LYS A 132 -9.47 -61.03 -23.41
C LYS A 132 -8.53 -61.24 -22.21
N LYS A 133 -8.65 -60.42 -21.17
CA LYS A 133 -8.22 -60.82 -19.82
C LYS A 133 -9.19 -60.31 -18.75
N LYS A 134 -9.98 -61.23 -18.21
CA LYS A 134 -10.86 -61.06 -17.03
C LYS A 134 -9.99 -60.82 -15.80
N ILE A 135 -10.19 -59.73 -15.05
CA ILE A 135 -9.80 -59.66 -13.62
C ILE A 135 -10.88 -58.94 -12.81
N LYS A 136 -11.14 -59.55 -11.65
CA LYS A 136 -12.27 -59.42 -10.73
C LYS A 136 -12.27 -58.12 -9.92
N THR A 137 -13.46 -57.68 -9.54
CA THR A 137 -13.77 -56.67 -8.54
C THR A 137 -13.18 -57.03 -7.15
N LYS A 138 -12.49 -56.09 -6.52
CA LYS A 138 -12.28 -56.06 -5.07
C LYS A 138 -12.57 -54.65 -4.54
N LYS A 139 -13.59 -54.56 -3.67
CA LYS A 139 -13.85 -53.41 -2.81
C LYS A 139 -12.71 -53.25 -1.81
N SER A 140 -12.25 -52.03 -1.57
CA SER A 140 -11.48 -51.69 -0.36
C SER A 140 -11.94 -50.35 0.21
N LYS A 141 -11.87 -50.28 1.54
CA LYS A 141 -12.48 -49.33 2.47
C LYS A 141 -11.72 -48.00 2.56
N SER A 142 -12.43 -46.99 3.04
CA SER A 142 -11.99 -45.63 3.35
C SER A 142 -10.95 -45.55 4.46
N VAL A 143 -10.01 -44.61 4.32
CA VAL A 143 -9.19 -44.04 5.41
C VAL A 143 -9.17 -42.52 5.22
N PRO A 144 -9.41 -41.71 6.27
CA PRO A 144 -9.34 -40.25 6.16
C PRO A 144 -7.89 -39.77 6.25
N VAL A 145 -7.49 -38.87 5.36
CA VAL A 145 -6.18 -38.22 5.37
C VAL A 145 -6.38 -36.75 5.76
N TYR A 146 -5.89 -36.36 6.93
CA TYR A 146 -5.64 -34.95 7.25
C TYR A 146 -4.42 -34.48 6.45
N GLY A 147 -4.60 -33.46 5.61
CA GLY A 147 -3.53 -32.83 4.84
C GLY A 147 -3.36 -31.37 5.26
N ASN A 148 -2.21 -31.07 5.87
CA ASN A 148 -1.78 -29.71 6.17
C ASN A 148 -1.18 -29.14 4.88
N VAL A 149 -1.85 -28.19 4.25
CA VAL A 149 -1.31 -27.51 3.05
C VAL A 149 -0.62 -26.23 3.49
N TYR A 150 0.71 -26.24 3.47
CA TYR A 150 1.50 -25.00 3.45
C TYR A 150 1.52 -24.49 2.01
N LEU A 151 1.01 -23.29 1.77
CA LEU A 151 1.16 -22.59 0.50
C LEU A 151 2.46 -21.77 0.55
N ASN A 152 3.49 -22.24 -0.17
CA ASN A 152 4.62 -21.40 -0.56
C ASN A 152 4.16 -20.55 -1.74
N ASP A 153 3.97 -19.26 -1.51
CA ASP A 153 3.76 -18.28 -2.58
C ASP A 153 5.10 -17.92 -3.22
N THR A 154 5.66 -18.83 -4.02
CA THR A 154 6.67 -18.46 -5.01
C THR A 154 5.94 -17.85 -6.20
N ARG A 155 5.72 -16.53 -6.16
CA ARG A 155 5.65 -15.78 -7.41
C ARG A 155 7.04 -15.92 -8.05
N ASN A 156 7.15 -16.44 -9.26
CA ASN A 156 8.18 -16.04 -10.22
C ASN A 156 7.58 -16.30 -11.58
N GLY A 157 7.56 -15.26 -12.41
CA GLY A 157 6.85 -15.26 -13.67
C GLY A 157 7.37 -16.34 -14.61
N THR A 158 6.48 -17.23 -15.01
CA THR A 158 6.29 -17.58 -16.40
C THR A 158 4.78 -17.58 -16.66
N GLU A 159 4.31 -16.47 -17.24
CA GLU A 159 3.00 -16.37 -17.86
C GLU A 159 2.76 -17.58 -18.75
N THR A 160 1.90 -18.51 -18.32
CA THR A 160 1.48 -19.61 -19.20
C THR A 160 0.05 -19.98 -18.91
N ASN A 161 -0.84 -19.47 -19.76
CA ASN A 161 -2.20 -19.94 -20.08
C ASN A 161 -3.27 -20.00 -18.97
N LYS A 162 -2.89 -20.20 -17.71
CA LYS A 162 -3.81 -20.33 -16.57
C LYS A 162 -4.34 -18.97 -16.11
N ASP A 163 -3.51 -17.94 -16.14
CA ASP A 163 -3.95 -16.57 -15.81
C ASP A 163 -4.84 -16.00 -16.91
N ALA A 164 -4.55 -16.29 -18.18
CA ALA A 164 -5.43 -15.94 -19.29
C ALA A 164 -6.80 -16.61 -19.15
N ALA A 165 -6.84 -17.91 -18.84
CA ALA A 165 -8.10 -18.62 -18.58
C ALA A 165 -8.85 -18.07 -17.36
N ARG A 166 -8.12 -17.64 -16.32
CA ARG A 166 -8.68 -16.98 -15.13
C ARG A 166 -9.29 -15.61 -15.48
N TRP A 167 -8.62 -14.80 -16.28
CA TRP A 167 -9.12 -13.51 -16.78
C TRP A 167 -10.34 -13.68 -17.70
N TYR A 168 -10.34 -14.68 -18.58
CA TYR A 168 -11.50 -15.00 -19.42
C TYR A 168 -12.68 -15.51 -18.60
N ALA A 169 -12.45 -16.31 -17.56
CA ALA A 169 -13.50 -16.76 -16.65
C ALA A 169 -14.10 -15.59 -15.86
N ILE A 170 -13.28 -14.66 -15.35
CA ILE A 170 -13.74 -13.43 -14.70
C ILE A 170 -14.58 -12.58 -15.66
N LYS A 171 -14.13 -12.45 -16.92
CA LYS A 171 -14.83 -11.68 -17.97
C LYS A 171 -16.16 -12.31 -18.41
N MET A 172 -16.36 -13.62 -18.19
CA MET A 172 -17.61 -14.34 -18.46
C MET A 172 -18.53 -14.46 -17.23
N LEU A 173 -18.03 -14.16 -16.03
CA LEU A 173 -18.78 -14.16 -14.77
C LEU A 173 -19.22 -12.76 -14.35
N THR A 174 -18.62 -11.70 -14.90
CA THR A 174 -19.24 -10.38 -14.88
C THR A 174 -20.56 -10.47 -15.64
N PRO A 175 -21.72 -10.18 -15.03
CA PRO A 175 -22.95 -10.06 -15.79
C PRO A 175 -22.70 -9.09 -16.96
N SER A 176 -23.24 -9.38 -18.14
CA SER A 176 -23.28 -8.46 -19.30
C SER A 176 -24.20 -7.25 -19.06
N SER A 177 -24.27 -6.84 -17.81
CA SER A 177 -25.01 -5.76 -17.19
C SER A 177 -24.54 -5.72 -15.74
N THR A 178 -23.26 -5.46 -15.49
CA THR A 178 -23.02 -4.34 -14.59
C THR A 178 -23.66 -3.17 -15.32
N GLU A 179 -24.95 -2.96 -15.07
CA GLU A 179 -25.53 -1.65 -15.28
C GLU A 179 -24.51 -0.69 -14.74
N LYS A 180 -24.13 0.26 -15.59
CA LYS A 180 -23.38 1.43 -15.20
C LYS A 180 -23.97 1.93 -13.87
N ILE A 181 -23.33 1.56 -12.76
CA ILE A 181 -23.29 2.32 -11.53
C ILE A 181 -21.93 3.07 -11.58
N PHE A 182 -21.46 3.56 -12.72
CA PHE A 182 -21.74 4.94 -13.10
C PHE A 182 -23.23 5.24 -13.12
N GLU A 183 -23.72 5.63 -11.94
CA GLU A 183 -24.85 6.51 -11.85
C GLU A 183 -24.74 7.48 -13.03
N LYS A 184 -25.75 7.44 -13.90
CA LYS A 184 -25.85 8.33 -15.04
C LYS A 184 -26.15 9.71 -14.45
N SER A 185 -25.19 10.26 -13.69
CA SER A 185 -25.17 11.64 -13.28
C SER A 185 -25.30 12.42 -14.57
N THR A 186 -26.26 13.32 -14.57
CA THR A 186 -26.41 14.29 -15.64
C THR A 186 -25.16 15.18 -15.60
N ASP A 187 -24.06 14.69 -16.21
CA ASP A 187 -22.79 15.37 -16.34
C ASP A 187 -23.08 16.73 -16.98
N THR A 188 -23.13 17.73 -16.12
CA THR A 188 -23.32 19.14 -16.48
C THR A 188 -22.23 20.00 -15.84
N PHE A 189 -21.58 19.55 -14.76
CA PHE A 189 -20.47 20.28 -14.14
C PHE A 189 -19.36 19.38 -13.52
N PHE A 190 -19.73 18.35 -12.75
CA PHE A 190 -18.81 17.36 -12.17
C PHE A 190 -19.01 15.96 -12.76
N CYS A 191 -18.06 15.05 -12.54
CA CYS A 191 -18.10 13.65 -12.99
C CYS A 191 -18.54 12.70 -11.87
N GLY A 192 -19.72 12.97 -11.31
CA GLY A 192 -20.25 12.26 -10.15
C GLY A 192 -19.92 12.96 -8.83
N ASN A 193 -20.02 12.20 -7.74
CA ASN A 193 -19.85 12.70 -6.37
C ASN A 193 -18.40 12.50 -5.88
N PRO A 194 -17.92 13.33 -4.94
CA PRO A 194 -16.64 13.09 -4.29
C PRO A 194 -16.65 11.74 -3.55
N ASP A 195 -15.54 11.00 -3.62
CA ASP A 195 -15.35 9.68 -3.01
C ASP A 195 -13.92 9.63 -2.44
N GLU A 196 -13.72 8.83 -1.40
CA GLU A 196 -12.41 8.57 -0.76
C GLU A 196 -11.39 7.98 -1.75
N LYS A 197 -11.89 7.33 -2.81
CA LYS A 197 -11.04 6.77 -3.88
C LYS A 197 -10.34 7.83 -4.73
N TYR A 198 -10.73 9.09 -4.62
CA TYR A 198 -10.10 10.19 -5.34
C TYR A 198 -9.05 10.89 -4.48
N ALA A 199 -7.97 11.32 -5.13
CA ALA A 199 -6.92 12.08 -4.49
C ALA A 199 -7.49 13.39 -3.93
N HIS A 200 -7.14 13.72 -2.69
CA HIS A 200 -7.70 14.88 -2.01
C HIS A 200 -6.66 15.61 -1.17
N LEU A 201 -6.85 16.92 -1.05
CA LEU A 201 -5.92 17.83 -0.42
C LEU A 201 -6.66 18.70 0.59
N VAL A 202 -6.02 18.98 1.71
CA VAL A 202 -6.54 19.88 2.74
C VAL A 202 -5.85 21.22 2.62
N VAL A 203 -6.65 22.26 2.53
CA VAL A 203 -6.25 23.63 2.30
C VAL A 203 -6.70 24.49 3.47
N THR A 204 -5.80 25.34 3.97
CA THR A 204 -6.04 26.19 5.15
C THR A 204 -5.71 27.65 4.85
N SER A 205 -6.37 28.56 5.56
CA SER A 205 -5.96 29.97 5.57
C SER A 205 -4.70 30.16 6.42
N SER A 206 -3.64 30.70 5.82
CA SER A 206 -2.36 31.02 6.49
C SER A 206 -2.57 32.02 7.63
N SER A 207 -3.50 32.96 7.44
CA SER A 207 -3.86 33.99 8.44
C SER A 207 -4.99 33.57 9.39
N LYS A 208 -5.44 32.31 9.35
CA LYS A 208 -6.62 31.81 10.10
C LYS A 208 -7.89 32.65 9.89
N THR A 209 -7.99 33.29 8.72
CA THR A 209 -9.17 34.04 8.29
C THR A 209 -10.15 33.13 7.58
N ASP A 210 -11.38 33.60 7.43
CA ASP A 210 -12.43 32.87 6.73
C ASP A 210 -12.07 32.61 5.26
N LEU A 211 -12.17 31.34 4.84
CA LEU A 211 -11.95 30.93 3.45
C LEU A 211 -13.07 31.41 2.53
N PHE A 212 -14.25 31.75 3.05
CA PHE A 212 -15.33 32.42 2.31
C PHE A 212 -15.06 33.92 2.07
N THR A 213 -13.87 34.25 1.57
CA THR A 213 -13.53 35.60 1.11
C THR A 213 -13.11 35.55 -0.36
N MET A 214 -13.42 36.60 -1.12
CA MET A 214 -13.14 36.63 -2.57
C MET A 214 -11.66 36.38 -2.88
N SER A 215 -10.75 36.95 -2.09
CA SER A 215 -9.31 36.71 -2.22
C SER A 215 -8.93 35.24 -2.02
N ASN A 216 -9.46 34.57 -0.99
CA ASN A 216 -9.15 33.17 -0.71
C ASN A 216 -9.78 32.22 -1.74
N ILE A 217 -11.00 32.52 -2.22
CA ILE A 217 -11.65 31.75 -3.29
C ILE A 217 -10.84 31.85 -4.59
N LEU A 218 -10.38 33.04 -4.99
CA LEU A 218 -9.52 33.22 -6.15
C LEU A 218 -8.15 32.56 -5.98
N ALA A 219 -7.58 32.58 -4.76
CA ALA A 219 -6.33 31.90 -4.47
C ALA A 219 -6.45 30.37 -4.65
N MET A 220 -7.54 29.77 -4.15
CA MET A 220 -7.85 28.35 -4.38
C MET A 220 -8.08 28.04 -5.86
N CYS A 221 -8.75 28.93 -6.58
CA CYS A 221 -8.92 28.84 -8.03
C CYS A 221 -7.60 28.72 -8.79
N ARG A 222 -6.62 29.52 -8.36
CA ARG A 222 -5.29 29.54 -8.98
C ARG A 222 -4.50 28.29 -8.60
N LEU A 223 -4.61 27.80 -7.37
CA LEU A 223 -4.02 26.50 -6.99
C LEU A 223 -4.56 25.36 -7.85
N GLU A 224 -5.88 25.31 -8.08
CA GLU A 224 -6.50 24.31 -8.97
C GLU A 224 -6.01 24.42 -10.42
N TYR A 225 -5.80 25.65 -10.90
CA TYR A 225 -5.21 25.89 -12.22
C TYR A 225 -3.79 25.31 -12.29
N GLU A 226 -2.93 25.57 -11.30
CA GLU A 226 -1.58 25.00 -11.25
C GLU A 226 -1.61 23.47 -11.19
N PHE A 227 -2.49 22.88 -10.37
CA PHE A 227 -2.62 21.42 -10.25
C PHE A 227 -3.03 20.73 -11.55
N SER A 228 -3.88 21.38 -12.34
CA SER A 228 -4.37 20.84 -13.62
C SER A 228 -3.37 20.99 -14.77
N HIS A 229 -2.44 21.95 -14.68
CA HIS A 229 -1.40 22.18 -15.69
C HIS A 229 -0.10 21.42 -15.42
N LEU A 230 -0.03 20.68 -14.31
CA LEU A 230 1.08 19.81 -14.02
C LEU A 230 1.20 18.66 -15.02
N LYS A 231 2.44 18.23 -15.26
CA LYS A 231 2.72 17.06 -16.07
C LYS A 231 2.02 15.82 -15.49
N TYR A 232 1.57 14.92 -16.36
CA TYR A 232 0.84 13.69 -16.03
C TYR A 232 -0.61 13.88 -15.56
N TYR A 233 -1.08 15.11 -15.32
CA TYR A 233 -2.47 15.35 -14.91
C TYR A 233 -3.47 14.89 -15.97
N GLU A 234 -3.28 15.31 -17.23
CA GLU A 234 -4.20 14.97 -18.34
C GLU A 234 -4.25 13.46 -18.62
N ASP A 235 -3.15 12.75 -18.40
CA ASP A 235 -3.05 11.30 -18.62
C ASP A 235 -3.74 10.49 -17.51
N LEU A 236 -3.77 11.02 -16.30
CA LEU A 236 -4.30 10.35 -15.10
C LEU A 236 -5.73 10.79 -14.74
N CYS A 237 -6.20 11.92 -15.28
CA CYS A 237 -7.50 12.48 -14.97
C CYS A 237 -8.63 11.58 -15.43
N ILE A 238 -9.70 11.55 -14.64
CA ILE A 238 -10.97 10.98 -15.06
C ILE A 238 -11.55 11.93 -16.11
N GLN A 239 -11.98 11.34 -17.23
CA GLN A 239 -12.56 12.08 -18.34
C GLN A 239 -14.08 11.94 -18.32
N SER A 240 -14.78 13.04 -18.58
CA SER A 240 -16.23 12.98 -18.77
C SER A 240 -16.54 12.24 -20.06
N THR A 241 -17.51 11.32 -19.97
CA THR A 241 -17.97 10.50 -21.10
C THR A 241 -18.56 11.30 -22.26
N LYS A 242 -18.94 12.57 -22.05
CA LYS A 242 -19.56 13.42 -23.08
C LYS A 242 -18.56 14.26 -23.88
N TYR A 243 -17.49 14.74 -23.23
CA TYR A 243 -16.64 15.78 -23.80
C TYR A 243 -15.19 15.34 -24.02
N ASN A 244 -14.80 14.13 -23.57
CA ASN A 244 -13.40 13.66 -23.57
C ASN A 244 -12.44 14.70 -22.97
N LYS A 245 -12.90 15.40 -21.93
CA LYS A 245 -12.12 16.40 -21.18
C LYS A 245 -12.01 15.94 -19.74
N CYS A 246 -10.89 16.29 -19.10
CA CYS A 246 -10.74 16.11 -17.67
C CYS A 246 -11.88 16.77 -16.91
N CYS A 247 -12.37 16.06 -15.91
CA CYS A 247 -13.37 16.57 -15.00
C CYS A 247 -12.82 17.76 -14.20
N LYS A 248 -13.72 18.63 -13.73
CA LYS A 248 -13.34 19.67 -12.77
C LYS A 248 -13.16 19.05 -11.38
N PRO A 249 -12.21 19.54 -10.57
CA PRO A 249 -12.04 19.08 -9.20
C PRO A 249 -13.23 19.49 -8.33
N TRP A 250 -13.63 18.63 -7.38
CA TRP A 250 -14.65 18.97 -6.39
C TRP A 250 -14.01 19.84 -5.32
N SER A 251 -14.30 21.14 -5.38
CA SER A 251 -13.68 22.15 -4.54
C SER A 251 -14.69 23.23 -4.18
N LEU A 252 -14.43 23.93 -3.09
CA LEU A 252 -15.32 25.01 -2.64
C LEU A 252 -15.58 26.07 -3.74
N PRO A 253 -14.56 26.59 -4.47
CA PRO A 253 -14.81 27.52 -5.57
C PRO A 253 -15.67 26.92 -6.69
N ASN A 254 -15.43 25.67 -7.09
CA ASN A 254 -16.21 25.05 -8.16
C ASN A 254 -17.67 24.81 -7.76
N TYR A 255 -17.93 24.49 -6.48
CA TYR A 255 -19.29 24.41 -5.97
C TYR A 255 -19.98 25.78 -5.90
N ILE A 256 -19.27 26.85 -5.50
CA ILE A 256 -19.79 28.23 -5.55
C ILE A 256 -20.15 28.61 -6.99
N ALA A 257 -19.27 28.29 -7.95
CA ALA A 257 -19.52 28.53 -9.36
C ALA A 257 -20.78 27.79 -9.84
N MET A 258 -20.93 26.51 -9.47
CA MET A 258 -22.08 25.69 -9.85
C MET A 258 -23.40 26.24 -9.27
N LEU A 259 -23.43 26.63 -7.99
CA LEU A 259 -24.63 27.17 -7.34
C LEU A 259 -25.13 28.48 -7.99
N ASN A 260 -24.18 29.31 -8.45
CA ASN A 260 -24.47 30.60 -9.08
C ASN A 260 -24.50 30.54 -10.61
N ASN A 261 -24.59 29.34 -11.20
CA ASN A 261 -24.62 29.11 -12.66
C ASN A 261 -23.44 29.75 -13.42
N ARG A 262 -22.26 29.81 -12.80
CA ARG A 262 -21.00 30.23 -13.43
C ARG A 262 -20.33 29.04 -14.11
N SER A 263 -19.66 29.28 -15.24
CA SER A 263 -18.97 28.23 -16.01
C SER A 263 -17.60 27.83 -15.44
N SER A 264 -16.96 28.74 -14.71
CA SER A 264 -15.61 28.55 -14.17
C SER A 264 -15.45 29.29 -12.86
N CYS A 265 -14.48 28.82 -12.07
CA CYS A 265 -14.13 29.42 -10.80
C CYS A 265 -13.60 30.88 -10.94
N LEU A 266 -13.00 31.24 -12.08
CA LEU A 266 -12.54 32.61 -12.35
C LEU A 266 -13.69 33.60 -12.61
N ALA A 267 -14.91 33.11 -12.89
CA ALA A 267 -16.09 33.93 -13.14
C ALA A 267 -16.93 34.21 -11.88
N ILE A 268 -16.45 33.80 -10.71
CA ILE A 268 -17.09 34.03 -9.41
C ILE A 268 -16.97 35.50 -9.05
N MET A 269 -18.04 36.09 -8.53
CA MET A 269 -18.05 37.45 -7.98
C MET A 269 -18.16 37.43 -6.45
N GLU A 270 -17.87 38.55 -5.79
CA GLU A 270 -17.94 38.64 -4.33
C GLU A 270 -19.36 38.38 -3.79
N GLU A 271 -20.38 38.81 -4.54
CA GLU A 271 -21.78 38.56 -4.21
C GLU A 271 -22.11 37.06 -4.22
N ASP A 272 -21.55 36.30 -5.17
CA ASP A 272 -21.78 34.86 -5.31
C ASP A 272 -21.28 34.10 -4.05
N VAL A 273 -20.16 34.55 -3.47
CA VAL A 273 -19.57 33.99 -2.24
C VAL A 273 -20.48 34.26 -1.04
N ILE A 274 -20.96 35.49 -0.90
CA ILE A 274 -21.84 35.90 0.21
C ILE A 274 -23.18 35.16 0.13
N VAL A 275 -23.78 35.08 -1.05
CA VAL A 275 -25.05 34.36 -1.28
C VAL A 275 -24.89 32.89 -0.91
N THR A 276 -23.82 32.25 -1.38
CA THR A 276 -23.55 30.83 -1.09
C THR A 276 -23.37 30.58 0.40
N LYS A 277 -22.59 31.43 1.10
CA LYS A 277 -22.40 31.31 2.55
C LYS A 277 -23.74 31.44 3.30
N ASN A 278 -24.59 32.39 2.91
CA ASN A 278 -25.91 32.56 3.52
C ASN A 278 -26.84 31.36 3.30
N ILE A 279 -26.79 30.72 2.13
CA ILE A 279 -27.53 29.48 1.86
C ILE A 279 -27.04 28.37 2.79
N LEU A 280 -25.73 28.16 2.92
CA LEU A 280 -25.15 27.15 3.81
C LEU A 280 -25.55 27.36 5.27
N VAL A 281 -25.50 28.60 5.76
CA VAL A 281 -25.94 28.94 7.14
C VAL A 281 -27.41 28.58 7.35
N LYS A 282 -28.30 28.95 6.42
CA LYS A 282 -29.74 28.62 6.52
C LYS A 282 -30.00 27.11 6.48
N CYS A 283 -29.29 26.40 5.60
CA CYS A 283 -29.50 24.97 5.40
C CYS A 283 -28.83 24.10 6.47
N SER A 284 -27.83 24.62 7.20
CA SER A 284 -27.09 23.90 8.23
C SER A 284 -27.99 23.31 9.33
N GLN A 285 -29.02 24.06 9.74
CA GLN A 285 -29.99 23.58 10.74
C GLN A 285 -30.77 22.36 10.25
N PHE A 286 -31.12 22.32 8.96
CA PHE A 286 -31.83 21.18 8.38
C PHE A 286 -30.91 19.97 8.18
N PHE A 287 -29.63 20.23 7.90
CA PHE A 287 -28.59 19.22 7.76
C PHE A 287 -28.36 18.46 9.07
N HIS A 288 -28.14 19.17 10.18
CA HIS A 288 -27.91 18.55 11.50
C HIS A 288 -29.12 17.80 12.04
N ASN A 289 -30.32 18.24 11.67
CA ASN A 289 -31.56 17.54 12.02
C ASN A 289 -31.81 16.27 11.16
N SER A 290 -30.82 15.82 10.38
CA SER A 290 -30.85 14.67 9.48
C SER A 290 -32.01 14.68 8.47
N LYS A 291 -32.48 15.87 8.08
CA LYS A 291 -33.55 16.02 7.08
C LYS A 291 -33.00 16.19 5.65
N VAL A 292 -31.71 16.49 5.50
CA VAL A 292 -31.03 16.59 4.20
C VAL A 292 -30.48 15.20 3.86
N SER A 293 -31.01 14.56 2.82
CA SER A 293 -30.51 13.30 2.26
C SER A 293 -30.25 13.47 0.76
N GLN A 294 -29.16 12.86 0.27
CA GLN A 294 -28.60 12.98 -1.09
C GLN A 294 -29.59 12.60 -2.22
N ASP A 295 -30.73 12.01 -1.89
CA ASP A 295 -31.73 11.54 -2.85
C ASP A 295 -33.16 11.92 -2.46
N CYS A 296 -33.33 13.00 -1.69
CA CYS A 296 -34.65 13.35 -1.16
C CYS A 296 -35.73 13.50 -2.25
N LEU A 297 -35.36 14.06 -3.40
CA LEU A 297 -36.25 14.22 -4.57
C LEU A 297 -36.54 12.90 -5.31
N LYS A 298 -35.67 11.88 -5.20
CA LYS A 298 -35.92 10.56 -5.82
C LYS A 298 -36.89 9.73 -4.98
N THR A 299 -36.87 9.88 -3.65
CA THR A 299 -37.69 9.07 -2.73
C THR A 299 -39.05 9.70 -2.42
N ASN A 300 -39.16 11.04 -2.35
CA ASN A 300 -40.42 11.72 -2.05
C ASN A 300 -40.58 13.01 -2.87
N SER A 301 -41.79 13.23 -3.39
CA SER A 301 -42.13 14.43 -4.19
C SER A 301 -42.13 15.74 -3.37
N TYR A 302 -42.21 15.63 -2.04
CA TYR A 302 -42.11 16.75 -1.09
C TYR A 302 -41.04 16.45 -0.05
N CYS A 303 -39.82 16.86 -0.34
CA CYS A 303 -38.80 17.03 0.68
C CYS A 303 -39.18 18.27 1.50
N GLY A 304 -39.37 18.18 2.82
CA GLY A 304 -39.75 19.30 3.68
C GLY A 304 -38.66 20.37 3.86
N LEU A 305 -37.90 20.67 2.81
CA LEU A 305 -36.76 21.58 2.77
C LEU A 305 -36.96 22.64 1.66
N PRO A 306 -36.40 23.85 1.84
CA PRO A 306 -36.34 24.84 0.78
C PRO A 306 -35.62 24.31 -0.46
N ILE A 307 -36.11 24.67 -1.65
CA ILE A 307 -35.52 24.27 -2.95
C ILE A 307 -34.04 24.69 -3.03
N GLU A 308 -33.69 25.81 -2.41
CA GLU A 308 -32.32 26.33 -2.29
C GLU A 308 -31.35 25.34 -1.62
N CYS A 309 -31.82 24.54 -0.65
CA CYS A 309 -31.01 23.57 0.07
C CYS A 309 -30.87 22.23 -0.66
N ILE A 310 -31.77 21.92 -1.60
CA ILE A 310 -31.80 20.65 -2.34
C ILE A 310 -31.16 20.81 -3.72
N ARG A 311 -30.83 22.05 -4.12
CA ARG A 311 -30.34 22.33 -5.48
C ARG A 311 -29.02 21.61 -5.77
N HIS A 312 -29.10 20.67 -6.72
CA HIS A 312 -27.99 19.81 -7.18
C HIS A 312 -27.30 19.04 -6.05
N ASP A 313 -27.98 18.81 -4.91
CA ASP A 313 -27.41 18.19 -3.70
C ASP A 313 -26.12 18.88 -3.18
N THR A 314 -25.84 20.10 -3.68
CA THR A 314 -24.58 20.82 -3.47
C THR A 314 -24.33 21.15 -2.01
N VAL A 315 -25.39 21.54 -1.30
CA VAL A 315 -25.30 21.91 0.12
C VAL A 315 -24.93 20.69 0.97
N PHE A 316 -25.48 19.52 0.61
CA PHE A 316 -25.13 18.27 1.26
C PHE A 316 -23.66 17.93 1.00
N ASP A 317 -23.23 17.98 -0.25
CA ASP A 317 -21.83 17.69 -0.63
C ASP A 317 -20.83 18.62 0.06
N ILE A 318 -21.10 19.93 0.07
CA ILE A 318 -20.20 20.92 0.69
C ILE A 318 -20.06 20.63 2.18
N LEU A 319 -21.18 20.46 2.90
CA LEU A 319 -21.17 20.30 4.36
C LEU A 319 -20.62 18.95 4.81
N ASN A 320 -20.78 17.88 4.02
CA ASN A 320 -20.27 16.55 4.38
C ASN A 320 -18.83 16.31 3.96
N PHE A 321 -18.42 16.74 2.76
CA PHE A 321 -17.16 16.32 2.15
C PHE A 321 -16.14 17.45 2.01
N VAL A 322 -16.58 18.69 1.78
CA VAL A 322 -15.67 19.80 1.45
C VAL A 322 -15.26 20.59 2.67
N THR A 323 -16.20 20.91 3.56
CA THR A 323 -15.94 21.75 4.74
C THR A 323 -15.56 20.94 5.97
N SER A 324 -14.75 21.52 6.84
CA SER A 324 -14.44 20.95 8.16
C SER A 324 -15.66 20.78 9.05
N THR A 325 -15.62 19.82 9.98
CA THR A 325 -16.66 19.62 11.02
C THR A 325 -16.76 20.79 12.00
N SER A 326 -15.73 21.64 12.09
CA SER A 326 -15.75 22.90 12.85
C SER A 326 -16.61 23.98 12.22
N PHE A 327 -16.95 23.86 10.92
CA PHE A 327 -17.78 24.82 10.22
C PHE A 327 -19.26 24.48 10.41
N LEU A 328 -20.01 25.43 10.94
CA LEU A 328 -21.43 25.37 11.29
C LEU A 328 -21.78 24.18 12.19
N PRO A 329 -21.23 24.08 13.41
CA PRO A 329 -21.51 22.97 14.32
C PRO A 329 -22.98 23.02 14.81
N PRO A 330 -23.56 21.88 15.24
CA PRO A 330 -24.97 21.79 15.63
C PRO A 330 -25.35 22.71 16.80
N ASN A 331 -24.40 23.06 17.67
CA ASN A 331 -24.64 23.88 18.87
C ASN A 331 -24.33 25.38 18.68
N GLY A 332 -24.10 25.85 17.44
CA GLY A 332 -24.15 27.27 17.08
C GLY A 332 -23.22 28.22 17.86
N THR A 333 -21.92 27.92 17.93
CA THR A 333 -20.92 28.89 18.44
C THR A 333 -20.64 29.97 17.40
N ALA A 334 -20.38 31.21 17.84
CA ALA A 334 -20.06 32.34 16.94
C ALA A 334 -18.83 32.05 16.05
N ASP A 335 -17.83 31.37 16.62
CA ASP A 335 -16.61 30.92 15.92
C ASP A 335 -16.90 29.83 14.86
N GLY A 336 -18.03 29.14 14.96
CA GLY A 336 -18.45 28.11 14.01
C GLY A 336 -18.83 28.65 12.64
N THR A 337 -18.91 29.97 12.44
CA THR A 337 -19.27 30.57 11.14
C THR A 337 -18.06 30.86 10.24
N ILE A 338 -16.85 30.61 10.73
CA ILE A 338 -15.58 30.85 10.05
C ILE A 338 -15.05 29.53 9.52
N LEU A 339 -14.83 29.42 8.21
CA LEU A 339 -14.22 28.24 7.60
C LEU A 339 -12.71 28.44 7.56
N MET A 340 -11.96 27.73 8.41
CA MET A 340 -10.50 27.81 8.44
C MET A 340 -9.82 26.87 7.45
N GLU A 341 -10.45 25.73 7.19
CA GLU A 341 -9.90 24.65 6.39
C GLU A 341 -10.97 24.02 5.49
N THR A 342 -10.57 23.63 4.29
CA THR A 342 -11.43 23.04 3.26
C THR A 342 -10.68 21.95 2.52
N MET A 343 -11.41 20.97 2.00
CA MET A 343 -10.85 19.91 1.17
C MET A 343 -11.05 20.22 -0.32
N ILE A 344 -10.10 19.77 -1.15
CA ILE A 344 -10.17 19.76 -2.61
C ILE A 344 -9.99 18.32 -3.06
N PHE A 345 -10.97 17.76 -3.77
CA PHE A 345 -10.84 16.46 -4.41
C PHE A 345 -10.44 16.65 -5.88
N LEU A 346 -9.31 16.07 -6.26
CA LEU A 346 -8.87 16.02 -7.65
C LEU A 346 -9.55 14.84 -8.36
N PRO A 347 -9.87 14.95 -9.66
CA PRO A 347 -10.42 13.87 -10.46
C PRO A 347 -9.34 12.85 -10.84
N LEU A 348 -8.55 12.42 -9.87
CA LEU A 348 -7.44 11.50 -10.01
C LEU A 348 -7.66 10.32 -9.05
N ALA A 349 -7.52 9.10 -9.54
CA ALA A 349 -7.70 7.91 -8.71
C ALA A 349 -6.49 7.69 -7.78
N CYS A 350 -6.76 7.45 -6.49
CA CYS A 350 -5.76 7.02 -5.52
C CYS A 350 -5.16 5.68 -5.95
N SER A 351 -3.90 5.69 -6.37
CA SER A 351 -3.21 4.51 -6.88
C SER A 351 -1.70 4.73 -6.93
N SER A 352 -0.92 3.64 -7.00
CA SER A 352 0.53 3.75 -7.20
C SER A 352 0.94 4.42 -8.52
N ALA A 353 0.02 4.51 -9.49
CA ALA A 353 0.28 5.15 -10.78
C ALA A 353 0.38 6.69 -10.70
N ILE A 354 -0.11 7.31 -9.61
CA ILE A 354 -0.07 8.77 -9.41
C ILE A 354 1.26 9.26 -8.83
N LEU A 355 2.15 8.36 -8.44
CA LEU A 355 3.48 8.68 -7.88
C LEU A 355 4.29 9.71 -8.70
N PRO A 356 4.42 9.59 -10.05
CA PRO A 356 5.13 10.61 -10.84
C PRO A 356 4.47 11.99 -10.78
N TYR A 357 3.14 12.06 -10.70
CA TYR A 357 2.42 13.31 -10.52
C TYR A 357 2.72 13.92 -9.14
N TYR A 358 2.73 13.09 -8.08
CA TYR A 358 3.07 13.53 -6.73
C TYR A 358 4.48 14.15 -6.67
N HIS A 359 5.47 13.57 -7.33
CA HIS A 359 6.81 14.17 -7.38
C HIS A 359 6.84 15.53 -8.08
N GLU A 360 6.07 15.74 -9.16
CA GLU A 360 5.97 17.06 -9.80
C GLU A 360 5.22 18.05 -8.89
N LEU A 361 4.18 17.61 -8.20
CA LEU A 361 3.41 18.42 -7.26
C LEU A 361 4.28 18.90 -6.08
N THR A 362 5.14 18.03 -5.52
CA THR A 362 6.04 18.39 -4.40
C THR A 362 7.10 19.43 -4.77
N LYS A 363 7.35 19.67 -6.06
CA LYS A 363 8.26 20.73 -6.53
C LYS A 363 7.60 22.11 -6.59
N LEU A 364 6.26 22.17 -6.56
CA LEU A 364 5.52 23.44 -6.61
C LEU A 364 5.46 24.11 -5.23
N ASN A 365 5.27 25.44 -5.25
CA ASN A 365 4.91 26.18 -4.05
C ASN A 365 3.43 25.95 -3.73
N LEU A 366 3.16 25.21 -2.67
CA LEU A 366 1.82 24.86 -2.19
C LEU A 366 1.14 25.96 -1.35
N GLU A 367 1.68 27.18 -1.39
CA GLU A 367 1.16 28.34 -0.70
C GLU A 367 0.96 29.48 -1.71
N TYR A 368 -0.26 30.00 -1.76
CA TYR A 368 -0.64 31.06 -2.67
C TYR A 368 -1.69 31.98 -2.06
N GLY A 369 -1.47 33.31 -2.11
CA GLY A 369 -2.50 34.30 -1.81
C GLY A 369 -3.14 34.21 -0.41
N GLY A 370 -2.38 33.79 0.60
CA GLY A 370 -2.89 33.60 1.97
C GLY A 370 -3.51 32.23 2.25
N VAL A 371 -3.46 31.32 1.28
CA VAL A 371 -3.99 29.96 1.36
C VAL A 371 -2.85 28.95 1.18
N ARG A 372 -2.82 27.89 1.99
CA ARG A 372 -1.75 26.88 1.99
C ARG A 372 -2.29 25.47 2.07
N VAL A 373 -1.75 24.56 1.26
CA VAL A 373 -2.02 23.12 1.37
C VAL A 373 -1.24 22.56 2.56
N VAL A 374 -1.93 21.91 3.50
CA VAL A 374 -1.34 21.37 4.73
C VAL A 374 -1.28 19.86 4.77
N ALA A 375 -2.19 19.19 4.05
CA ALA A 375 -2.22 17.74 3.96
C ALA A 375 -2.66 17.31 2.56
N MET A 376 -2.21 16.14 2.15
CA MET A 376 -2.53 15.53 0.87
C MET A 376 -2.68 14.02 1.07
N ASP A 377 -3.67 13.43 0.43
CA ASP A 377 -3.82 11.99 0.30
C ASP A 377 -4.01 11.60 -1.17
N PHE A 378 -3.13 10.71 -1.61
CA PHE A 378 -3.08 10.18 -2.97
C PHE A 378 -3.13 8.64 -2.97
N GLY A 379 -3.26 7.99 -1.80
CA GLY A 379 -3.20 6.53 -1.68
C GLY A 379 -1.83 5.90 -1.99
N ILE A 380 -0.74 6.67 -1.88
CA ILE A 380 0.64 6.24 -2.22
C ILE A 380 1.53 6.00 -0.99
N LYS A 381 0.94 5.91 0.21
CA LYS A 381 1.70 5.84 1.47
C LYS A 381 2.71 4.68 1.50
N SER A 382 2.28 3.50 1.07
CA SER A 382 3.11 2.30 1.00
C SER A 382 4.24 2.42 -0.02
N THR A 383 3.95 2.91 -1.22
CA THR A 383 4.97 3.09 -2.27
C THR A 383 5.99 4.16 -1.91
N LEU A 384 5.55 5.24 -1.26
CA LEU A 384 6.44 6.32 -0.81
C LEU A 384 7.32 5.84 0.35
N PHE A 385 6.79 5.00 1.23
CA PHE A 385 7.56 4.35 2.29
C PHE A 385 8.70 3.49 1.73
N ASP A 386 8.44 2.70 0.68
CA ASP A 386 9.47 1.91 0.01
C ASP A 386 10.61 2.77 -0.57
N GLU A 387 10.28 3.88 -1.24
CA GLU A 387 11.29 4.80 -1.79
C GLU A 387 12.12 5.47 -0.68
N TYR A 388 11.46 5.95 0.39
CA TYR A 388 12.17 6.57 1.51
C TYR A 388 13.02 5.58 2.30
N LEU A 389 12.61 4.33 2.42
CA LEU A 389 13.42 3.29 3.08
C LEU A 389 14.77 3.09 2.37
N ILE A 390 14.78 3.15 1.03
CA ILE A 390 16.01 3.07 0.24
C ILE A 390 16.88 4.31 0.45
N GLN A 391 16.27 5.50 0.49
CA GLN A 391 16.98 6.75 0.74
C GLN A 391 17.61 6.78 2.14
N ASP A 392 16.88 6.32 3.16
CA ASP A 392 17.35 6.26 4.55
C ASP A 392 18.44 5.20 4.73
N ALA A 393 18.41 4.11 3.97
CA ALA A 393 19.49 3.11 3.96
C ALA A 393 20.83 3.72 3.51
N TRP A 394 20.82 4.70 2.60
CA TRP A 394 22.02 5.44 2.22
C TRP A 394 22.55 6.32 3.37
N LEU A 395 21.66 6.96 4.14
CA LEU A 395 22.04 7.71 5.33
C LEU A 395 22.65 6.80 6.42
N MET A 396 22.13 5.58 6.58
CA MET A 396 22.74 4.57 7.46
C MET A 396 24.15 4.21 7.02
N CYS A 397 24.40 4.07 5.71
CA CYS A 397 25.74 3.85 5.17
C CYS A 397 26.68 5.02 5.51
N ALA A 398 26.22 6.26 5.33
CA ALA A 398 27.01 7.44 5.69
C ALA A 398 27.37 7.45 7.19
N GLY A 399 26.41 7.15 8.07
CA GLY A 399 26.66 7.02 9.51
C GLY A 399 27.70 5.94 9.84
N ALA A 400 27.64 4.78 9.19
CA ALA A 400 28.63 3.73 9.37
C ALA A 400 30.04 4.18 8.95
N THR A 401 30.18 4.91 7.85
CA THR A 401 31.48 5.45 7.43
C THR A 401 32.05 6.46 8.44
N PHE A 402 31.18 7.29 9.03
CA PHE A 402 31.58 8.27 10.05
C PHE A 402 32.10 7.62 11.33
N VAL A 403 31.61 6.43 11.70
CA VAL A 403 32.11 5.69 12.87
C VAL A 403 33.36 4.88 12.53
N LEU A 404 33.34 4.14 11.41
CA LEU A 404 34.39 3.20 11.06
C LEU A 404 35.69 3.89 10.64
N VAL A 405 35.62 5.01 9.90
CA VAL A 405 36.84 5.69 9.41
C VAL A 405 37.68 6.24 10.57
N PRO A 406 37.15 7.02 11.53
CA PRO A 406 37.93 7.49 12.68
C PRO A 406 38.40 6.35 13.57
N MET A 407 37.56 5.35 13.83
CA MET A 407 37.94 4.19 14.64
C MET A 407 39.14 3.46 14.01
N MET A 408 39.08 3.17 12.71
CA MET A 408 40.16 2.50 11.99
C MET A 408 41.42 3.37 11.90
N ARG A 409 41.29 4.70 11.76
CA ARG A 409 42.43 5.63 11.76
C ARG A 409 43.12 5.69 13.12
N LEU A 410 42.37 5.76 14.22
CA LEU A 410 42.92 5.75 15.59
C LEU A 410 43.59 4.40 15.91
N TYR A 411 42.98 3.30 15.50
CA TYR A 411 43.54 1.97 15.68
C TYR A 411 44.83 1.77 14.88
N SER A 412 44.83 2.17 13.60
CA SER A 412 46.01 2.10 12.73
C SER A 412 47.15 3.00 13.22
N ALA A 413 46.85 4.18 13.77
CA ALA A 413 47.84 5.05 14.39
C ALA A 413 48.50 4.38 15.61
N LYS A 414 47.73 3.67 16.46
CA LYS A 414 48.29 2.89 17.57
C LYS A 414 49.19 1.73 17.10
N TYR A 415 48.80 1.01 16.05
CA TYR A 415 49.62 -0.08 15.48
C TYR A 415 50.88 0.44 14.77
N GLY A 416 50.81 1.58 14.09
CA GLY A 416 51.96 2.26 13.49
C GLY A 416 52.98 2.73 14.53
N ILE A 417 52.51 3.31 15.66
CA ILE A 417 53.36 3.70 16.79
C ILE A 417 54.01 2.46 17.44
N PHE A 418 53.27 1.35 17.59
CA PHE A 418 53.81 0.11 18.17
C PHE A 418 54.91 -0.52 17.30
N LYS A 419 54.74 -0.48 15.96
CA LYS A 419 55.72 -0.99 15.00
C LYS A 419 56.98 -0.11 14.90
N ASN A 420 56.85 1.21 15.05
CA ASN A 420 58.01 2.10 15.10
C ASN A 420 58.78 1.94 16.42
N LYS A 421 58.09 1.79 17.56
CA LYS A 421 58.74 1.61 18.87
C LYS A 421 59.47 0.27 19.02
N THR A 422 58.99 -0.80 18.39
CA THR A 422 59.71 -2.09 18.34
C THR A 422 60.93 -2.03 17.41
N ARG A 423 60.91 -1.20 16.37
CA ARG A 423 62.04 -1.02 15.45
C ARG A 423 63.19 -0.23 16.09
N GLU A 424 62.90 0.77 16.92
CA GLU A 424 63.94 1.49 17.70
C GLU A 424 64.65 0.60 18.73
N VAL A 425 63.93 -0.33 19.38
CA VAL A 425 64.53 -1.26 20.34
C VAL A 425 65.41 -2.33 19.67
N LEU A 426 65.15 -2.66 18.41
CA LEU A 426 65.95 -3.62 17.62
C LEU A 426 67.21 -3.00 16.99
N TYR A 427 67.28 -1.67 16.82
CA TYR A 427 68.47 -0.97 16.30
C TYR A 427 69.38 -0.40 17.41
N SER A 428 68.98 -0.51 18.68
CA SER A 428 69.75 -0.04 19.84
C SER A 428 70.46 -1.19 20.59
N LYS A 429 70.72 -2.33 19.94
CA LYS A 429 71.39 -3.49 20.54
C LYS A 429 72.57 -3.99 19.73
#